data_AF-A0A4Q5T5D5-F1
#
_entry.id   AF-A0A4Q5T5D5-F1
#
_cell.length_a   1.000
_cell.length_b   1.000
_cell.length_c   1.000
_cell.angle_alpha   90.00
_cell.angle_beta   90.00
_cell.angle_gamma   90.00
#
_symmetry.space_group_name_H-M   'P 1'
#
loop_
_entity.id
_entity.type
_entity.pdbx_description
1 polymer ?
#
loop_
_entity_poly.entity_id
_entity_poly.type
_entity_poly.pdbx_seq_one_letter_code
_entity_poly.pdbx_strand_id
1 'polypeptide(L)'
;MRKNLIVAVAVLPLLSGGCVAKTAFDVVTAPVKVVGKAADWATTSQDEADRNYGRKMREKEAKEGRERKKQDEKCRKDPDDCD
;
A
#
# COMPACT_ATOMS: atom_id res chain seq x y z
N MET A 1 10.49 -21.18 34.21
CA MET A 1 10.68 -19.71 34.14
C MET A 1 12.01 -19.31 33.51
N ARG A 2 13.18 -19.64 34.09
CA ARG A 2 14.50 -19.20 33.57
C ARG A 2 14.87 -19.74 32.18
N LYS A 3 14.56 -21.02 31.88
CA LYS A 3 14.81 -21.61 30.54
C LYS A 3 14.02 -20.91 29.42
N ASN A 4 12.78 -20.51 29.68
CA ASN A 4 11.92 -19.83 28.70
C ASN A 4 12.44 -18.41 28.38
N LEU A 5 13.01 -17.73 29.38
CA LEU A 5 13.66 -16.42 29.19
C LEU A 5 14.93 -16.53 28.33
N ILE A 6 15.73 -17.58 28.50
CA ILE A 6 16.94 -17.80 27.68
C ILE A 6 16.58 -18.04 26.22
N VAL A 7 15.53 -18.84 25.95
CA VAL A 7 15.03 -19.07 24.59
C VAL A 7 14.49 -17.79 23.97
N ALA A 8 13.73 -16.98 24.72
CA ALA A 8 13.22 -15.70 24.23
C ALA A 8 14.35 -14.71 23.87
N VAL A 9 15.40 -14.63 24.70
CA VAL A 9 16.57 -13.77 24.45
C VAL A 9 17.42 -14.28 23.29
N ALA A 10 17.49 -15.59 23.05
CA ALA A 10 18.24 -16.16 21.93
C ALA A 10 17.58 -15.92 20.56
N VAL A 11 16.26 -15.71 20.51
CA VAL A 11 15.49 -15.50 19.26
C VAL A 11 15.39 -14.01 18.88
N LEU A 12 15.57 -13.10 19.84
CA LEU A 12 15.59 -11.64 19.64
C LEU A 12 16.55 -11.17 18.52
N PRO A 13 17.81 -11.66 18.41
CA PRO A 13 18.74 -11.28 17.35
C PRO A 13 18.28 -11.69 15.95
N LEU A 14 17.60 -12.84 15.81
CA LEU A 14 17.08 -13.34 14.54
C LEU A 14 15.89 -12.51 14.06
N LEU A 15 15.02 -12.08 14.99
CA LEU A 15 13.92 -11.17 14.71
C LEU A 15 14.43 -9.76 14.36
N SER A 16 15.44 -9.26 15.06
CA SER A 16 16.07 -7.97 14.72
C SER A 16 16.90 -8.02 13.44
N GLY A 17 17.51 -9.17 13.13
CA GLY A 17 18.32 -9.38 11.94
C GLY A 17 17.49 -9.24 10.65
N GLY A 18 16.21 -9.64 10.66
CA GLY A 18 15.30 -9.41 9.56
C GLY A 18 15.00 -7.92 9.30
N CYS A 19 14.83 -7.13 10.37
CA CYS A 19 14.63 -5.68 10.25
C CYS A 19 15.92 -4.96 9.82
N VAL A 20 17.08 -5.34 10.38
CA VAL A 20 18.37 -4.73 10.05
C VAL A 20 18.84 -5.10 8.64
N ALA A 21 18.61 -6.34 8.20
CA ALA A 21 18.89 -6.76 6.83
C ALA A 21 17.99 -6.01 5.83
N LYS A 22 16.71 -5.82 6.15
CA LYS A 22 15.80 -5.05 5.30
C LYS A 22 16.18 -3.58 5.23
N THR A 23 16.54 -2.95 6.34
CA THR A 23 17.00 -1.55 6.33
C THR A 23 18.33 -1.39 5.61
N ALA A 24 19.30 -2.29 5.81
CA ALA A 24 20.56 -2.26 5.06
C ALA A 24 20.35 -2.45 3.56
N PHE A 25 19.48 -3.39 3.16
CA PHE A 25 19.11 -3.59 1.76
C PHE A 25 18.38 -2.37 1.16
N ASP A 26 17.46 -1.78 1.93
CA ASP A 26 16.74 -0.59 1.50
C ASP A 26 17.67 0.64 1.42
N VAL A 27 18.71 0.75 2.26
CA VAL A 27 19.75 1.80 2.16
C VAL A 27 20.66 1.60 0.95
N VAL A 28 21.09 0.37 0.66
CA VAL A 28 21.91 0.07 -0.52
C VAL A 28 21.12 0.27 -1.82
N THR A 29 19.82 -0.03 -1.82
CA THR A 29 18.95 0.16 -2.98
C THR A 29 18.30 1.54 -3.05
N ALA A 30 18.41 2.35 -1.99
CA ALA A 30 17.84 3.70 -1.94
C ALA A 30 18.34 4.60 -3.08
N PRO A 31 19.65 4.67 -3.41
CA PRO A 31 20.13 5.49 -4.51
C PRO A 31 19.51 5.09 -5.86
N VAL A 32 19.45 3.78 -6.16
CA VAL A 32 18.86 3.28 -7.42
C VAL A 32 17.37 3.59 -7.49
N LYS A 33 16.63 3.44 -6.38
CA LYS A 33 15.20 3.77 -6.30
C LYS A 33 14.96 5.27 -6.42
N VAL A 34 15.80 6.11 -5.82
CA VAL A 34 15.70 7.57 -5.89
C VAL A 34 16.03 8.05 -7.30
N VAL A 35 17.10 7.56 -7.91
CA VAL A 35 17.49 7.89 -9.28
C VAL A 35 16.43 7.41 -10.28
N GLY A 36 15.90 6.19 -10.13
CA GLY A 36 14.82 5.68 -10.98
C GLY A 36 13.55 6.53 -10.87
N LYS A 37 13.14 6.92 -9.65
CA LYS A 37 12.00 7.81 -9.45
C LYS A 37 12.24 9.23 -9.98
N ALA A 38 13.46 9.76 -9.83
CA ALA A 38 13.81 11.07 -10.34
C ALA A 38 13.86 11.09 -11.87
N ALA A 39 14.41 10.02 -12.48
CA ALA A 39 14.39 9.82 -13.92
C ALA A 39 12.94 9.70 -14.42
N ASP A 40 12.11 8.82 -13.83
CA ASP A 40 10.70 8.68 -14.19
C ASP A 40 9.93 10.00 -14.05
N TRP A 41 10.20 10.79 -13.00
CA TRP A 41 9.58 12.11 -12.84
C TRP A 41 10.07 13.13 -13.87
N ALA A 42 11.35 13.06 -14.25
CA ALA A 42 11.92 13.91 -15.28
C ALA A 42 11.52 13.49 -16.70
N THR A 43 11.22 12.22 -16.93
CA THR A 43 10.88 11.65 -18.25
C THR A 43 9.39 11.47 -18.46
N THR A 44 8.57 11.39 -17.40
CA THR A 44 7.12 11.47 -17.53
C THR A 44 6.73 12.93 -17.75
N SER A 45 6.18 13.22 -18.93
CA SER A 45 5.64 14.55 -19.21
C SER A 45 4.42 14.79 -18.32
N GLN A 46 4.26 16.03 -17.81
CA GLN A 46 3.10 16.44 -17.00
C GLN A 46 1.76 16.12 -17.68
N ASP A 47 1.74 16.13 -19.02
CA ASP A 47 0.54 15.82 -19.81
C ASP A 47 0.06 14.36 -19.63
N GLU A 48 0.98 13.41 -19.49
CA GLU A 48 0.65 12.00 -19.28
C GLU A 48 0.22 11.73 -17.82
N ALA A 49 0.85 12.42 -16.87
CA ALA A 49 0.45 12.40 -15.47
C ALA A 49 -0.99 12.94 -15.29
N ASP A 50 -1.31 14.07 -15.92
CA ASP A 50 -2.64 14.68 -15.87
C ASP A 50 -3.72 13.81 -16.54
N ARG A 51 -3.42 13.20 -17.69
CA ARG A 51 -4.35 12.25 -18.33
C ARG A 51 -4.65 11.03 -17.45
N ASN A 52 -3.62 10.48 -16.81
CA ASN A 52 -3.77 9.34 -15.91
C ASN A 52 -4.49 9.74 -14.63
N TYR A 53 -4.22 10.93 -14.09
CA TYR A 53 -4.94 11.47 -12.96
C TYR A 53 -6.43 11.65 -13.28
N GLY A 54 -6.75 12.29 -14.41
CA GLY A 54 -8.13 12.45 -14.87
C GLY A 54 -8.86 11.13 -15.10
N ARG A 55 -8.16 10.09 -15.60
CA ARG A 55 -8.71 8.73 -15.73
C ARG A 55 -9.00 8.10 -14.37
N LYS A 56 -8.05 8.18 -13.43
CA LYS A 56 -8.19 7.65 -12.07
C LYS A 56 -9.34 8.33 -11.32
N MET A 57 -9.51 9.63 -11.49
CA MET A 57 -10.63 10.37 -10.88
C MET A 57 -11.98 9.87 -11.42
N ARG A 58 -12.11 9.72 -12.74
CA ARG A 58 -13.33 9.15 -13.36
C ARG A 58 -13.60 7.71 -12.91
N GLU A 59 -12.57 6.87 -12.81
CA GLU A 59 -12.71 5.50 -12.31
C GLU A 59 -13.13 5.45 -10.84
N LYS A 60 -12.56 6.34 -10.01
CA LYS A 60 -12.91 6.45 -8.60
C LYS A 60 -14.37 6.86 -8.41
N GLU A 61 -14.81 7.92 -9.10
CA GLU A 61 -16.21 8.37 -9.08
C GLU A 61 -17.15 7.27 -9.58
N ALA A 62 -16.80 6.57 -10.66
CA ALA A 62 -17.60 5.48 -11.19
C ALA A 62 -17.68 4.29 -10.22
N LYS A 63 -16.60 3.98 -9.50
CA LYS A 63 -16.56 2.92 -8.51
C LYS A 63 -17.44 3.28 -7.31
N GLU A 64 -17.28 4.48 -6.75
CA GLU A 64 -18.09 4.97 -5.64
C GLU A 64 -19.59 4.99 -6.01
N GLY A 65 -19.92 5.46 -7.21
CA GLY A 65 -21.30 5.45 -7.72
C GLY A 65 -21.86 4.03 -7.90
N ARG A 66 -21.04 3.05 -8.30
CA ARG A 66 -21.46 1.64 -8.37
C ARG A 66 -21.65 1.03 -6.98
N GLU A 67 -20.77 1.35 -6.03
CA GLU A 67 -20.87 0.86 -4.66
C GLU A 67 -22.14 1.40 -3.97
N ARG A 68 -22.42 2.70 -4.13
CA ARG A 68 -23.68 3.32 -3.69
C ARG A 68 -24.90 2.62 -4.27
N LYS A 69 -24.96 2.46 -5.60
CA LYS A 69 -26.07 1.74 -6.26
C LYS A 69 -26.23 0.31 -5.78
N LYS A 70 -25.13 -0.39 -5.52
CA LYS A 70 -25.16 -1.76 -4.99
C LYS A 70 -25.66 -1.79 -3.55
N GLN A 71 -25.29 -0.81 -2.72
CA GLN A 71 -25.83 -0.67 -1.37
C GLN A 71 -27.33 -0.37 -1.42
N ASP A 72 -27.77 0.58 -2.25
CA ASP A 72 -29.19 0.91 -2.45
C ASP A 72 -29.99 -0.30 -2.94
N GLU A 73 -29.45 -1.08 -3.89
CA GLU A 73 -30.10 -2.29 -4.39
C GLU A 73 -30.18 -3.39 -3.34
N LYS A 74 -29.11 -3.59 -2.55
CA LYS A 74 -29.12 -4.52 -1.42
C LYS A 74 -30.17 -4.12 -0.40
N CYS A 75 -30.20 -2.85 -0.02
CA CYS A 75 -31.21 -2.28 0.87
C CYS A 75 -32.64 -2.46 0.36
N ARG A 76 -32.86 -2.37 -0.95
CA ARG A 76 -34.18 -2.61 -1.53
C ARG A 76 -34.58 -4.09 -1.50
N LYS A 77 -33.61 -4.99 -1.56
CA LYS A 77 -33.83 -6.44 -1.53
C LYS A 77 -33.98 -6.95 -0.09
N ASP A 78 -33.23 -6.38 0.83
CA ASP A 78 -33.19 -6.73 2.24
C ASP A 78 -33.17 -5.44 3.08
N PRO A 79 -34.35 -4.94 3.49
CA PRO A 79 -34.48 -3.70 4.25
C PRO A 79 -33.88 -3.76 5.66
N ASP A 80 -33.65 -4.97 6.19
CA ASP A 80 -33.10 -5.18 7.54
C ASP A 80 -31.56 -5.03 7.59
N ASP A 81 -30.91 -5.08 6.43
CA ASP A 81 -29.45 -4.92 6.23
C ASP A 81 -29.04 -3.45 5.96
N CYS A 82 -29.97 -2.51 6.16
CA CYS A 82 -29.78 -1.07 6.01
C CYS A 82 -29.52 -0.39 7.36
N ASP A 83 -28.25 -0.35 7.80
CA ASP A 83 -27.82 0.48 8.93
C ASP A 83 -27.47 1.93 8.50
#